data_AF-A0A933U9D1-F1
#
_entry.id   AF-A0A933U9D1-F1
#
_cell.length_a   1.000
_cell.length_b   1.000
_cell.length_c   1.000
_cell.angle_alpha   90.00
_cell.angle_beta   90.00
_cell.angle_gamma   90.00
#
_symmetry.space_group_name_H-M   'P 1'
#
loop_
_entity.id
_entity.type
_entity.pdbx_description
1 polymer ?
#
loop_
_entity_poly.entity_id
_entity_poly.type
_entity_poly.pdbx_seq_one_letter_code
_entity_poly.pdbx_strand_id
1 'polypeptide(L)'
;MDTKLLNTLRFELDRYLNAEDEEQERHRAKLVRCVDELLSQPIGPGEAMLRRYLDELRPALAERRVSASYVQLVRELERLPRAAAKSDDAPRTAVEEARELLRGKVLVVIGGIPRPEHMENLRATFELTEVVWPETSETKPTHVALEPYIARSDVAAVVLLIRWIRHALNEVAA
;
A
#
# COMPACT_ATOMS: atom_id res chain seq x y z
N MET A 1 -28.65 2.77 -7.89
CA MET A 1 -27.93 3.41 -6.78
C MET A 1 -28.80 3.39 -5.54
N ASP A 2 -28.41 2.64 -4.52
CA ASP A 2 -29.18 2.43 -3.28
C ASP A 2 -29.13 3.66 -2.35
N THR A 3 -30.29 4.26 -2.08
CA THR A 3 -30.46 5.39 -1.15
C THR A 3 -30.02 5.05 0.28
N LYS A 4 -30.13 3.78 0.69
CA LYS A 4 -29.66 3.32 1.99
C LYS A 4 -28.14 3.42 2.08
N LEU A 5 -27.44 2.97 1.04
CA LEU A 5 -25.99 3.02 0.95
C LEU A 5 -25.47 4.47 0.95
N LEU A 6 -26.18 5.40 0.31
CA LEU A 6 -25.86 6.83 0.34
C LEU A 6 -26.03 7.47 1.72
N ASN A 7 -27.08 7.08 2.46
CA ASN A 7 -27.27 7.54 3.83
C ASN A 7 -26.19 6.96 4.78
N THR A 8 -25.80 5.71 4.56
CA THR A 8 -24.68 5.08 5.28
C THR A 8 -23.36 5.79 4.98
N LEU A 9 -23.08 6.11 3.72
CA LEU A 9 -21.88 6.86 3.32
C LEU A 9 -21.82 8.22 4.05
N ARG A 10 -22.93 8.97 4.06
CA ARG A 10 -23.01 10.26 4.76
C ARG A 10 -22.76 10.10 6.27
N PHE A 11 -23.41 9.13 6.90
CA PHE A 11 -23.25 8.88 8.33
C PHE A 11 -21.80 8.53 8.70
N GLU A 12 -21.18 7.62 7.95
CA GLU A 12 -19.79 7.22 8.22
C GLU A 12 -18.80 8.34 7.92
N LEU A 13 -19.11 9.23 6.95
CA LEU A 13 -18.27 10.38 6.61
C LEU A 13 -18.32 11.46 7.69
N ASP A 14 -19.51 11.76 8.20
CA ASP A 14 -19.68 12.67 9.34
C ASP A 14 -18.96 12.14 10.60
N ARG A 15 -19.09 10.83 10.88
CA ARG A 15 -18.36 10.21 11.98
C ARG A 15 -16.85 10.24 11.79
N TYR A 16 -16.36 9.97 10.58
CA TYR A 16 -14.94 10.04 10.26
C TYR A 16 -14.36 11.46 10.45
N LEU A 17 -15.12 12.50 10.10
CA LEU A 17 -14.69 13.89 10.25
C LEU A 17 -14.60 14.33 11.72
N ASN A 18 -15.46 13.78 12.58
CA ASN A 18 -15.57 14.17 13.99
C ASN A 18 -14.93 13.17 14.99
N ALA A 19 -14.33 12.08 14.50
CA ALA A 19 -13.71 11.03 15.33
C ALA A 19 -12.24 11.31 15.65
N GLU A 20 -11.78 10.80 16.80
CA GLU A 20 -10.36 10.72 17.17
C GLU A 20 -9.62 9.65 16.36
N ASP A 21 -8.28 9.74 16.28
CA ASP A 21 -7.46 8.94 15.36
C ASP A 21 -7.68 7.41 15.43
N GLU A 22 -7.90 6.85 16.61
CA GLU A 22 -8.16 5.41 16.78
C GLU A 22 -9.52 4.95 16.23
N GLU A 23 -10.54 5.82 16.28
CA GLU A 23 -11.88 5.55 15.76
C GLU A 23 -11.99 5.85 14.26
N GLN A 24 -11.19 6.80 13.78
CA GLN A 24 -11.13 7.17 12.36
C GLN A 24 -10.82 5.98 11.45
N GLU A 25 -9.91 5.07 11.85
CA GLU A 25 -9.56 3.92 11.00
C GLU A 25 -10.74 2.96 10.83
N ARG A 26 -11.59 2.80 11.86
CA ARG A 26 -12.81 1.98 11.77
C ARG A 26 -13.83 2.60 10.82
N HIS A 27 -14.00 3.92 10.88
CA HIS A 27 -14.90 4.65 9.98
C HIS A 27 -14.35 4.67 8.55
N ARG A 28 -13.03 4.78 8.38
CA ARG A 28 -12.34 4.71 7.08
C ARG A 28 -12.58 3.38 6.37
N ALA A 29 -12.39 2.25 7.06
CA ALA A 29 -12.63 0.94 6.48
C ALA A 29 -14.07 0.77 5.97
N LYS A 30 -15.04 1.30 6.72
CA LYS A 30 -16.45 1.29 6.31
C LYS A 30 -16.74 2.22 5.13
N LEU A 31 -16.11 3.40 5.11
CA LEU A 31 -16.22 4.34 3.99
C LEU A 31 -15.72 3.73 2.69
N VAL A 32 -14.54 3.10 2.70
CA VAL A 32 -13.98 2.40 1.53
C VAL A 32 -14.97 1.36 1.01
N ARG A 33 -15.48 0.50 1.89
CA ARG A 33 -16.47 -0.52 1.51
C ARG A 33 -17.73 0.08 0.90
N CYS A 34 -18.26 1.18 1.47
CA CYS A 34 -19.45 1.84 0.94
C CYS A 34 -19.19 2.45 -0.44
N VAL A 35 -18.00 3.02 -0.66
CA VAL A 35 -17.61 3.58 -1.96
C VAL A 35 -17.47 2.47 -3.00
N ASP A 36 -16.79 1.37 -2.67
CA ASP A 36 -16.65 0.22 -3.58
C ASP A 36 -18.02 -0.36 -3.98
N GLU A 37 -18.93 -0.48 -3.01
CA GLU A 37 -20.29 -0.95 -3.25
C GLU A 37 -21.12 0.04 -4.08
N LEU A 38 -20.88 1.35 -3.97
CA LEU A 38 -21.48 2.36 -4.84
C LEU A 38 -20.90 2.32 -6.26
N LEU A 39 -19.59 2.16 -6.41
CA LEU A 39 -18.89 2.12 -7.69
C LEU A 39 -19.20 0.87 -8.52
N SER A 40 -19.55 -0.24 -7.85
CA SER A 40 -19.99 -1.48 -8.51
C SER A 40 -21.44 -1.44 -9.01
N GLN A 41 -22.21 -0.42 -8.65
CA GLN A 41 -23.59 -0.25 -9.13
C GLN A 41 -23.64 0.55 -10.43
N PRO A 42 -24.59 0.23 -11.35
CA PRO A 42 -24.79 1.04 -12.53
C PRO A 42 -25.18 2.47 -12.15
N ILE A 43 -24.61 3.42 -12.89
CA ILE A 43 -24.88 4.85 -12.75
C ILE A 43 -26.39 5.05 -12.89
N GLY A 44 -26.99 5.59 -11.83
CA GLY A 44 -28.43 5.75 -11.73
C GLY A 44 -28.81 7.08 -11.08
N PRO A 45 -30.10 7.35 -10.87
CA PRO A 45 -30.61 8.65 -10.43
C PRO A 45 -30.09 9.13 -9.06
N GLY A 46 -29.42 8.27 -8.28
CA GLY A 46 -28.75 8.64 -7.04
C GLY A 46 -27.44 9.44 -7.23
N GLU A 47 -26.89 9.52 -8.45
CA GLU A 47 -25.65 10.26 -8.73
C GLU A 47 -25.76 11.74 -8.36
N ALA A 48 -26.89 12.39 -8.72
CA ALA A 48 -27.13 13.79 -8.38
C ALA A 48 -27.16 14.02 -6.86
N MET A 49 -27.68 13.06 -6.10
CA MET A 49 -27.74 13.12 -4.64
C MET A 49 -26.36 12.91 -4.01
N LEU A 50 -25.58 11.93 -4.51
CA LEU A 50 -24.19 11.73 -4.09
C LEU A 50 -23.33 12.97 -4.36
N ARG A 51 -23.45 13.55 -5.56
CA ARG A 51 -22.72 14.75 -5.94
C ARG A 51 -23.03 15.92 -5.01
N ARG A 52 -24.32 16.13 -4.70
CA ARG A 52 -24.76 17.14 -3.74
C ARG A 52 -24.13 16.92 -2.35
N TYR A 53 -24.09 15.69 -1.86
CA TYR A 53 -23.47 15.38 -0.56
C TYR A 53 -21.95 15.59 -0.57
N LEU A 54 -21.27 15.20 -1.64
CA LEU A 54 -19.82 15.44 -1.78
C LEU A 54 -19.52 16.94 -1.86
N ASP A 55 -20.37 17.73 -2.52
CA ASP A 55 -20.20 19.18 -2.58
C ASP A 55 -20.39 19.85 -1.21
N GLU A 56 -21.33 19.37 -0.40
CA GLU A 56 -21.55 19.85 0.98
C GLU A 56 -20.37 19.53 1.90
N LEU A 57 -19.76 18.35 1.75
CA LEU A 57 -18.67 17.88 2.61
C LEU A 57 -17.27 18.30 2.12
N ARG A 58 -17.18 18.85 0.91
CA ARG A 58 -15.94 19.30 0.30
C ARG A 58 -15.15 20.29 1.17
N PRO A 59 -15.75 21.31 1.81
CA PRO A 59 -15.01 22.24 2.65
C PRO A 59 -14.36 21.56 3.84
N ALA A 60 -15.11 20.69 4.55
CA ALA A 60 -14.60 19.95 5.71
C ALA A 60 -13.47 18.97 5.34
N LEU A 61 -13.54 18.36 4.15
CA LEU A 61 -12.46 17.51 3.63
C LEU A 61 -11.23 18.32 3.22
N ALA A 62 -11.41 19.52 2.67
CA ALA A 62 -10.31 20.39 2.25
C ALA A 62 -9.53 20.97 3.43
N GLU A 63 -10.19 21.20 4.57
CA GLU A 63 -9.56 21.67 5.80
C GLU A 63 -8.68 20.61 6.48
N ARG A 64 -8.95 19.31 6.22
CA ARG A 64 -8.05 18.24 6.66
C ARG A 64 -6.75 18.30 5.85
N ARG A 65 -5.70 18.77 6.52
CA ARG A 65 -4.34 18.77 5.96
C ARG A 65 -3.84 17.35 5.82
N VAL A 66 -3.85 16.82 4.61
CA VAL A 66 -3.02 15.68 4.26
C VAL A 66 -1.57 16.15 4.21
N SER A 67 -0.63 15.32 4.66
CA SER A 67 0.78 15.71 4.65
C SER A 67 1.23 16.05 3.22
N ALA A 68 2.12 17.04 3.09
CA ALA A 68 2.66 17.42 1.77
C ALA A 68 3.26 16.22 1.02
N SER A 69 3.86 15.28 1.77
CA SER A 69 4.41 14.03 1.27
C SER A 69 3.35 13.12 0.62
N TYR A 70 2.14 13.04 1.19
CA TYR A 70 1.05 12.27 0.61
C TYR A 70 0.54 12.89 -0.70
N VAL A 71 0.38 14.22 -0.73
CA VAL A 71 -0.05 14.93 -1.94
C VAL A 71 0.95 14.76 -3.07
N GLN A 72 2.25 14.79 -2.75
CA GLN A 72 3.31 14.56 -3.73
C GLN A 72 3.30 13.11 -4.24
N LEU A 73 3.15 12.12 -3.35
CA LEU A 73 3.06 10.71 -3.71
C LEU A 73 1.87 10.43 -4.65
N VAL A 74 0.68 10.96 -4.35
CA VAL A 74 -0.50 10.79 -5.21
C VAL A 74 -0.25 11.36 -6.61
N ARG A 75 0.34 12.56 -6.69
CA ARG A 75 0.70 13.19 -7.98
C ARG A 75 1.71 12.37 -8.76
N GLU A 76 2.68 11.76 -8.09
CA GLU A 76 3.64 10.87 -8.75
C GLU A 76 2.96 9.60 -9.26
N LEU A 77 2.09 8.97 -8.46
CA LEU A 77 1.32 7.80 -8.88
C LEU A 77 0.39 8.08 -10.06
N GLU A 78 -0.25 9.25 -10.12
CA GLU A 78 -1.09 9.66 -11.24
C GLU A 78 -0.29 9.98 -12.51
N ARG A 79 0.96 10.45 -12.36
CA ARG A 79 1.87 10.73 -13.48
C ARG A 79 2.47 9.48 -14.09
N LEU A 80 2.55 8.40 -13.34
CA LEU A 80 3.00 7.13 -13.88
C LEU A 80 1.92 6.64 -14.87
N PRO A 81 2.23 6.49 -16.17
CA PRO A 81 1.33 5.79 -17.06
C PRO A 81 1.09 4.41 -16.44
N ARG A 82 -0.17 3.98 -16.35
CA ARG A 82 -0.50 2.56 -16.14
C ARG A 82 0.11 1.82 -17.31
N ALA A 83 1.37 1.42 -17.18
CA ALA A 83 2.07 0.68 -18.20
C ALA A 83 1.35 -0.65 -18.31
N ALA A 84 0.50 -0.77 -19.33
CA ALA A 84 0.16 -2.06 -19.87
C ALA A 84 1.48 -2.63 -20.39
N ALA A 85 2.09 -3.50 -19.61
CA ALA A 85 3.26 -4.24 -20.03
C ALA A 85 2.89 -5.03 -21.28
N LYS A 86 3.29 -4.52 -22.44
CA LYS A 86 3.41 -5.30 -23.67
C LYS A 86 4.90 -5.34 -24.00
N SER A 87 5.54 -6.46 -23.67
CA SER A 87 6.81 -6.85 -24.27
C SER A 87 6.54 -8.00 -25.22
N ASP A 88 7.08 -7.89 -26.43
CA ASP A 88 6.91 -8.83 -27.56
C ASP A 88 8.14 -9.77 -27.65
N ASP A 89 8.71 -10.13 -26.51
CA ASP A 89 9.84 -11.07 -26.39
C ASP A 89 9.31 -12.44 -25.96
N ALA A 90 10.00 -13.52 -26.32
CA ALA A 90 9.70 -14.87 -25.85
C ALA A 90 9.42 -14.85 -24.34
N PRO A 91 8.43 -15.62 -23.82
CA PRO A 91 7.96 -15.46 -22.45
C PRO A 91 9.10 -15.71 -21.47
N ARG A 92 9.67 -14.61 -20.96
CA ARG A 92 10.64 -14.65 -19.89
C ARG A 92 9.93 -15.10 -18.63
N THR A 93 10.62 -15.90 -17.84
CA THR A 93 10.14 -16.20 -16.49
C THR A 93 10.21 -14.92 -15.65
N ALA A 94 9.33 -14.79 -14.65
CA ALA A 94 9.38 -13.66 -13.72
C ALA A 94 10.74 -13.51 -13.03
N VAL A 95 11.49 -14.63 -12.88
CA VAL A 95 12.85 -14.64 -12.32
C VAL A 95 13.85 -13.97 -13.27
N GLU A 96 13.75 -14.22 -14.58
CA GLU A 96 14.62 -13.60 -15.58
C GLU A 96 14.33 -12.10 -15.72
N GLU A 97 13.07 -11.70 -15.68
CA GLU A 97 12.68 -10.28 -15.68
C GLU A 97 13.22 -9.55 -14.44
N ALA A 98 13.04 -10.14 -13.26
CA ALA A 98 13.57 -9.58 -12.02
C ALA A 98 15.09 -9.52 -12.03
N ARG A 99 15.78 -10.54 -12.56
CA ARG A 99 17.25 -10.53 -12.70
C ARG A 99 17.71 -9.38 -13.57
N GLU A 100 17.11 -9.15 -14.73
CA GLU A 100 17.51 -8.04 -15.61
C GLU A 100 17.35 -6.67 -14.95
N LEU A 101 16.30 -6.49 -14.15
CA LEU A 101 16.07 -5.22 -13.43
C LEU A 101 17.03 -5.02 -12.25
N LEU A 102 17.48 -6.10 -11.63
CA LEU A 102 18.22 -6.07 -10.36
C LEU A 102 19.73 -6.35 -10.51
N ARG A 103 20.19 -6.88 -11.65
CA ARG A 103 21.60 -7.22 -11.89
C ARG A 103 22.52 -6.05 -11.54
N GLY A 104 23.55 -6.31 -10.74
CA GLY A 104 24.55 -5.32 -10.33
C GLY A 104 24.02 -4.23 -9.40
N LYS A 105 22.87 -4.47 -8.74
CA LYS A 105 22.26 -3.58 -7.76
C LYS A 105 22.17 -4.23 -6.39
N VAL A 106 21.69 -3.45 -5.42
CA VAL A 106 21.47 -3.91 -4.05
C VAL A 106 19.99 -4.17 -3.81
N LEU A 107 19.71 -5.30 -3.15
CA LEU A 107 18.38 -5.65 -2.66
C LEU A 107 18.34 -5.50 -1.14
N VAL A 108 17.37 -4.75 -0.62
CA VAL A 108 17.13 -4.66 0.83
C VAL A 108 15.94 -5.55 1.21
N VAL A 109 16.10 -6.40 2.21
CA VAL A 109 15.04 -7.27 2.76
C VAL A 109 14.76 -6.87 4.19
N ILE A 110 13.51 -6.53 4.51
CA ILE A 110 13.09 -6.04 5.83
C ILE A 110 12.08 -7.02 6.41
N GLY A 111 12.25 -7.38 7.69
CA GLY A 111 11.43 -8.40 8.34
C GLY A 111 11.94 -9.83 8.13
N GLY A 112 11.34 -10.78 8.84
CA GLY A 112 11.84 -12.16 8.87
C GLY A 112 13.15 -12.32 9.64
N ILE A 113 13.75 -13.51 9.55
CA ILE A 113 15.04 -13.85 10.16
C ILE A 113 16.06 -14.00 9.03
N PRO A 114 17.12 -13.18 8.98
CA PRO A 114 18.17 -13.31 7.97
C PRO A 114 18.78 -14.70 7.99
N ARG A 115 18.94 -15.31 6.82
CA ARG A 115 19.66 -16.59 6.66
C ARG A 115 20.73 -16.44 5.59
N PRO A 116 22.01 -16.74 5.90
CA PRO A 116 23.11 -16.59 4.94
C PRO A 116 22.86 -17.34 3.62
N GLU A 117 22.33 -18.56 3.71
CA GLU A 117 21.98 -19.40 2.55
C GLU A 117 20.96 -18.74 1.62
N HIS A 118 19.94 -18.06 2.17
CA HIS A 118 18.92 -17.37 1.40
C HIS A 118 19.45 -16.06 0.82
N MET A 119 20.27 -15.33 1.57
CA MET A 119 20.93 -14.12 1.07
C MET A 119 21.82 -14.45 -0.14
N GLU A 120 22.59 -15.53 -0.05
CA GLU A 120 23.46 -15.97 -1.16
C GLU A 120 22.64 -16.46 -2.35
N ASN A 121 21.54 -17.18 -2.11
CA ASN A 121 20.65 -17.62 -3.18
C ASN A 121 20.01 -16.43 -3.91
N LEU A 122 19.52 -15.42 -3.18
CA LEU A 122 18.99 -14.18 -3.76
C LEU A 122 20.07 -13.44 -4.57
N ARG A 123 21.28 -13.32 -4.00
CA ARG A 123 22.42 -12.67 -4.65
C ARG A 123 22.79 -13.36 -5.96
N ALA A 124 22.92 -14.69 -5.95
CA ALA A 124 23.27 -15.47 -7.12
C ALA A 124 22.14 -15.50 -8.17
N THR A 125 20.89 -15.69 -7.74
CA THR A 125 19.74 -15.82 -8.63
C THR A 125 19.45 -14.53 -9.40
N PHE A 126 19.61 -13.36 -8.76
CA PHE A 126 19.35 -12.07 -9.37
C PHE A 126 20.63 -11.30 -9.76
N GLU A 127 21.80 -11.94 -9.64
CA GLU A 127 23.11 -11.35 -9.96
C GLU A 127 23.34 -9.99 -9.27
N LEU A 128 22.97 -9.91 -7.99
CA LEU A 128 23.06 -8.72 -7.17
C LEU A 128 24.51 -8.45 -6.74
N THR A 129 24.85 -7.17 -6.56
CA THR A 129 26.10 -6.79 -5.90
C THR A 129 26.05 -7.12 -4.41
N GLU A 130 24.89 -6.91 -3.77
CA GLU A 130 24.71 -7.10 -2.33
C GLU A 130 23.24 -7.42 -2.00
N VAL A 131 23.03 -8.24 -0.97
CA VAL A 131 21.73 -8.39 -0.30
C VAL A 131 21.88 -7.87 1.12
N VAL A 132 21.11 -6.85 1.47
CA VAL A 132 21.11 -6.21 2.78
C VAL A 132 19.86 -6.67 3.54
N TRP A 133 20.04 -7.47 4.57
CA TRP A 133 18.92 -8.02 5.36
C TRP A 133 19.12 -7.70 6.84
N PRO A 134 18.82 -6.46 7.29
CA PRO A 134 19.00 -6.07 8.67
C PRO A 134 18.05 -6.87 9.57
N GLU A 135 18.54 -7.27 10.74
CA GLU A 135 17.68 -7.82 11.78
C GLU A 135 16.72 -6.74 12.27
N THR A 136 15.42 -7.00 12.15
CA THR A 136 14.35 -6.10 12.62
C THR A 136 13.45 -6.82 13.61
N SER A 137 13.04 -6.15 14.69
CA SER A 137 12.08 -6.70 15.65
C SER A 137 10.72 -6.00 15.56
N GLU A 138 9.64 -6.67 15.98
CA GLU A 138 8.28 -6.10 16.02
C GLU A 138 8.18 -4.81 16.84
N THR A 139 9.06 -4.64 17.83
CA THR A 139 9.11 -3.46 18.71
C THR A 139 10.00 -2.34 18.19
N LYS A 140 10.80 -2.58 17.13
CA LYS A 140 11.78 -1.63 16.59
C LYS A 140 12.01 -1.81 15.08
N PRO A 141 11.10 -1.32 14.23
CA PRO A 141 11.54 -0.69 13.00
C PRO A 141 11.22 0.81 13.13
N THR A 142 12.18 1.59 13.64
CA THR A 142 12.10 3.04 13.48
C THR A 142 12.58 3.38 12.08
N HIS A 143 11.90 4.30 11.39
CA HIS A 143 12.31 4.77 10.06
C HIS A 143 13.79 5.22 10.05
N VAL A 144 14.25 5.85 11.13
CA VAL A 144 15.64 6.27 11.35
C VAL A 144 16.65 5.11 11.23
N ALA A 145 16.28 3.90 11.67
CA ALA A 145 17.18 2.75 11.60
C ALA A 145 17.23 2.11 10.19
N LEU A 146 16.18 2.29 9.39
CA LEU A 146 16.07 1.69 8.05
C LEU A 146 16.55 2.62 6.93
N GLU A 147 16.44 3.92 7.14
CA GLU A 147 16.82 4.96 6.18
C GLU A 147 18.25 4.79 5.62
N PRO A 148 19.29 4.46 6.41
CA PRO A 148 20.64 4.27 5.88
C PRO A 148 20.76 3.12 4.89
N TYR A 149 19.89 2.10 4.99
CA TYR A 149 19.88 0.98 4.05
C TYR A 149 19.06 1.30 2.81
N ILE A 150 17.94 2.03 2.95
CA ILE A 150 16.99 2.29 1.85
C ILE A 150 17.46 3.46 0.97
N ALA A 151 18.01 4.51 1.56
CA ALA A 151 18.34 5.76 0.86
C ALA A 151 19.61 5.68 -0.01
N ARG A 152 20.28 4.52 -0.05
CA ARG A 152 21.45 4.32 -0.91
C ARG A 152 21.05 4.37 -2.38
N SER A 153 21.85 5.04 -3.21
CA SER A 153 21.58 5.20 -4.64
C SER A 153 21.73 3.92 -5.47
N ASP A 154 22.37 2.88 -4.90
CA ASP A 154 22.58 1.57 -5.54
C ASP A 154 21.49 0.55 -5.20
N VAL A 155 20.54 0.89 -4.33
CA VAL A 155 19.40 0.04 -3.98
C VAL A 155 18.32 0.14 -5.04
N ALA A 156 18.01 -0.99 -5.68
CA ALA A 156 17.00 -1.06 -6.73
C ALA A 156 15.63 -1.53 -6.22
N ALA A 157 15.59 -2.26 -5.10
CA ALA A 157 14.36 -2.76 -4.52
C ALA A 157 14.45 -2.94 -3.00
N VAL A 158 13.30 -2.76 -2.34
CA VAL A 158 13.09 -3.05 -0.92
C VAL A 158 11.94 -4.04 -0.80
N VAL A 159 12.22 -5.22 -0.23
CA VAL A 159 11.24 -6.28 0.01
C VAL A 159 10.88 -6.30 1.49
N LEU A 160 9.63 -5.98 1.80
CA LEU A 160 9.11 -6.04 3.16
C LEU A 160 8.38 -7.37 3.39
N LEU A 161 8.96 -8.22 4.21
CA LEU A 161 8.37 -9.47 4.68
C LEU A 161 7.41 -9.18 5.82
N ILE A 162 6.15 -8.90 5.48
CA ILE A 162 5.09 -8.73 6.46
C ILE A 162 4.56 -10.09 6.93
N ARG A 163 4.61 -10.34 8.24
CA ARG A 163 3.88 -11.47 8.83
C ARG A 163 2.40 -11.10 8.89
N TRP A 164 1.56 -11.75 8.08
CA TRP A 164 0.09 -11.63 8.14
C TRP A 164 -0.52 -12.34 9.36
N ILE A 165 0.05 -12.18 10.57
CA ILE A 165 -0.47 -12.84 11.78
C ILE A 165 -0.46 -11.88 12.97
N ARG A 166 -1.51 -11.06 13.03
CA ARG A 166 -2.37 -10.86 14.22
C ARG A 166 -3.79 -11.07 13.68
N HIS A 167 -4.39 -12.27 13.80
CA HIS A 167 -5.44 -12.53 14.79
C HIS A 167 -5.96 -14.01 14.83
N ALA A 168 -5.24 -15.05 14.36
CA ALA A 168 -5.89 -16.38 14.23
C ALA A 168 -5.00 -17.63 14.36
N LEU A 169 -4.01 -17.68 15.25
CA LEU A 169 -3.17 -18.89 15.43
C LEU A 169 -3.04 -19.40 16.87
N ASN A 170 -3.85 -18.90 17.81
CA ASN A 170 -4.00 -19.53 19.13
C ASN A 170 -5.07 -20.64 19.14
N GLU A 171 -5.69 -20.97 18.00
CA GLU A 171 -6.73 -22.01 17.88
C GLU A 171 -6.37 -23.15 16.91
N VAL A 172 -5.09 -23.37 16.60
CA VAL A 172 -4.66 -24.52 15.79
C VAL A 172 -3.72 -25.42 16.60
N ALA A 173 -4.20 -25.83 17.77
CA ALA A 173 -3.76 -27.04 18.47
C ALA A 173 -4.82 -27.39 19.53
N ALA A 174 -5.94 -27.93 19.08
CA ALA A 174 -6.70 -28.92 19.84
C ALA A 174 -6.25 -30.31 19.37
#